data_AF-A0A8D8IQ30-F1
#
_entry.id   AF-A0A8D8IQ30-F1
#
_cell.length_a   1.000
_cell.length_b   1.000
_cell.length_c   1.000
_cell.angle_alpha   90.00
_cell.angle_beta   90.00
_cell.angle_gamma   90.00
#
_symmetry.space_group_name_H-M   'P 1'
#
loop_
_entity.id
_entity.type
_entity.pdbx_description
1 polymer ?
#
loop_
_entity_poly.entity_id
_entity_poly.type
_entity_poly.pdbx_seq_one_letter_code
_entity_poly.pdbx_strand_id
1 'polypeptide(L)'
;MSGVWRNFYNSFLLISGQMRQLQTMKMRTHPYEKITRSVYKKHVIDIRSPDAIPQAANLLESGKVIALPTDTVYGLACSANDQAAIKKLYEIKGRNCTKPVAICVPEVKDVLYWGRADHIPMGLLQELL
;
A
#
# COMPACT_ATOMS: atom_id res chain seq x y z
N MET A 1 17.61 1.43 -23.11
CA MET A 1 16.85 0.94 -21.96
C MET A 1 16.81 2.05 -20.91
N SER A 2 15.80 2.90 -21.01
CA SER A 2 15.75 4.25 -20.43
C SER A 2 15.33 4.25 -18.95
N GLY A 3 16.07 5.01 -18.14
CA GLY A 3 15.97 5.16 -16.69
C GLY A 3 14.68 5.75 -16.12
N VAL A 4 13.53 5.52 -16.75
CA VAL A 4 12.21 5.91 -16.25
C VAL A 4 11.75 4.96 -15.13
N TRP A 5 12.12 3.68 -15.19
CA TRP A 5 11.70 2.67 -14.21
C TRP A 5 12.39 2.78 -12.85
N ARG A 6 13.62 3.30 -12.78
CA ARG A 6 14.36 3.42 -11.51
C ARG A 6 13.79 4.47 -10.56
N ASN A 7 13.08 5.48 -11.08
CA ASN A 7 12.60 6.60 -10.27
C ASN A 7 11.27 6.32 -9.56
N PHE A 8 10.58 5.21 -9.88
CA PHE A 8 9.33 4.87 -9.22
C PHE A 8 9.55 4.07 -7.94
N TYR A 9 10.46 3.07 -7.96
CA TYR A 9 10.74 2.15 -6.84
C TYR A 9 10.98 2.82 -5.48
N ASN A 10 11.42 4.08 -5.46
CA ASN A 10 11.79 4.81 -4.26
C ASN A 10 10.69 5.76 -3.74
N SER A 11 9.41 5.54 -4.04
CA SER A 11 8.37 6.47 -3.55
C SER A 11 7.04 5.83 -3.19
N PHE A 12 6.38 6.38 -2.17
CA PHE A 12 5.00 6.05 -1.82
C PHE A 12 4.02 6.88 -2.66
N LEU A 13 2.87 6.31 -3.04
CA LEU A 13 1.81 7.03 -3.74
C LEU A 13 0.55 7.08 -2.88
N LEU A 14 0.09 8.28 -2.52
CA LEU A 14 -1.18 8.50 -1.82
C LEU A 14 -2.36 8.42 -2.81
N ILE A 15 -3.33 7.54 -2.53
CA ILE A 15 -4.56 7.41 -3.33
C ILE A 15 -5.73 7.99 -2.53
N SER A 16 -5.89 9.31 -2.55
CA SER A 16 -7.09 9.96 -2.03
C SER A 16 -8.20 10.01 -3.09
N GLY A 17 -9.10 9.03 -3.08
CA GLY A 17 -10.55 9.25 -3.22
C GLY A 17 -11.16 9.77 -4.54
N GLN A 18 -10.45 9.86 -5.66
CA GLN A 18 -11.04 10.21 -6.97
C GLN A 18 -10.46 9.31 -8.09
N MET A 19 -10.78 8.01 -8.08
CA MET A 19 -10.41 7.09 -9.17
C MET A 19 -11.53 6.07 -9.43
N ARG A 20 -12.68 6.53 -9.91
CA ARG A 20 -13.67 5.68 -10.59
C ARG A 20 -13.33 5.65 -12.08
N GLN A 21 -12.35 4.87 -12.56
CA GLN A 21 -12.19 4.47 -13.99
C GLN A 21 -10.87 3.72 -14.31
N LEU A 22 -10.37 2.80 -13.46
CA LEU A 22 -9.20 1.97 -13.84
C LEU A 22 -9.33 0.49 -13.46
N GLN A 23 -10.50 -0.11 -13.69
CA GLN A 23 -10.66 -1.57 -13.49
C GLN A 23 -10.29 -2.44 -14.70
N THR A 24 -9.94 -1.88 -15.86
CA THR A 24 -9.41 -2.68 -16.98
C THR A 24 -8.40 -1.89 -17.79
N MET A 25 -7.12 -1.94 -17.40
CA MET A 25 -6.05 -1.43 -18.24
C MET A 25 -5.00 -2.53 -18.45
N LYS A 26 -5.29 -3.40 -19.42
CA LYS A 26 -4.23 -4.04 -20.23
C LYS A 26 -3.37 -2.90 -20.74
N MET A 27 -2.09 -2.89 -20.38
CA MET A 27 -1.12 -1.92 -20.88
C MET A 27 -1.05 -2.00 -22.42
N ARG A 28 -1.85 -1.16 -23.08
CA ARG A 28 -1.69 -0.81 -24.49
C ARG A 28 -1.59 0.71 -24.55
N THR A 29 -0.48 1.13 -25.14
CA THR A 29 0.04 2.48 -25.29
C THR A 29 -1.02 3.47 -25.78
N HIS A 30 -1.35 4.46 -24.95
CA HIS A 30 -1.98 5.71 -25.36
C HIS A 30 -1.20 6.89 -24.74
N PRO A 31 -1.05 8.03 -25.45
CA PRO A 31 0.01 9.00 -25.17
C PRO A 31 -0.24 9.79 -23.87
N TYR A 32 0.66 9.63 -22.92
CA TYR A 32 0.51 9.99 -21.50
C TYR A 32 1.02 11.42 -21.14
N GLU A 33 1.21 12.31 -22.11
CA GLU A 33 2.14 13.44 -21.89
C GLU A 33 1.58 14.72 -21.26
N LYS A 34 0.26 14.96 -21.18
CA LYS A 34 -0.23 16.32 -20.85
C LYS A 34 -1.09 16.50 -19.59
N ILE A 35 -1.42 15.44 -18.84
CA ILE A 35 -2.23 15.57 -17.61
C ILE A 35 -1.38 15.47 -16.31
N THR A 36 -0.09 15.14 -16.38
CA THR A 36 0.52 14.30 -15.31
C THR A 36 1.70 14.88 -14.51
N ARG A 37 1.96 16.20 -14.50
CA ARG A 37 3.14 16.74 -13.75
C ARG A 37 2.84 17.54 -12.48
N SER A 38 1.80 18.38 -12.47
CA SER A 38 1.51 19.26 -11.32
C SER A 38 0.74 18.54 -10.21
N VAL A 39 -0.23 17.69 -10.59
CA VAL A 39 -1.06 16.92 -9.63
C VAL A 39 -0.26 15.77 -8.98
N TYR A 40 0.70 15.17 -9.71
CA TYR A 40 1.49 14.04 -9.21
C TYR A 40 2.51 14.40 -8.13
N LYS A 41 3.02 15.65 -8.10
CA LYS A 41 4.12 16.00 -7.19
C LYS A 41 3.71 16.14 -5.73
N LYS A 42 2.42 16.38 -5.44
CA LYS A 42 1.92 16.70 -4.09
C LYS A 42 1.66 15.47 -3.22
N HIS A 43 1.70 14.27 -3.79
CA HIS A 43 1.24 13.02 -3.16
C HIS A 43 2.27 11.89 -3.20
N VAL A 44 3.52 12.22 -3.52
CA VAL A 44 4.62 11.27 -3.65
C VAL A 44 5.70 11.62 -2.64
N ILE A 45 5.99 10.67 -1.75
CA ILE A 45 7.02 10.81 -0.69
C ILE A 45 8.23 10.00 -1.12
N ASP A 46 9.41 10.64 -1.21
CA ASP A 46 10.69 9.97 -1.48
C ASP A 46 11.07 9.11 -0.27
N ILE A 47 11.23 7.80 -0.47
CA ILE A 47 11.57 6.83 0.59
C ILE A 47 12.92 7.12 1.25
N ARG A 48 13.80 7.84 0.56
CA ARG A 48 15.12 8.22 1.08
C ARG A 48 15.06 9.44 1.99
N SER A 49 13.90 10.11 2.05
CA SER A 49 13.68 11.22 2.98
C SER A 49 13.63 10.68 4.41
N PRO A 50 14.31 11.34 5.38
CA PRO A 50 14.19 10.96 6.79
C PRO A 50 12.75 11.06 7.31
N ASP A 51 11.93 11.93 6.70
CA ASP A 51 10.52 12.11 7.06
C ASP A 51 9.58 11.11 6.39
N ALA A 52 10.08 10.21 5.54
CA ALA A 52 9.23 9.32 4.75
C ALA A 52 8.35 8.42 5.62
N ILE A 53 8.96 7.77 6.61
CA ILE A 53 8.25 6.87 7.53
C ILE A 53 7.30 7.65 8.45
N PRO A 54 7.71 8.74 9.14
CA PRO A 54 6.78 9.57 9.91
C PRO A 54 5.58 10.08 9.10
N GLN A 55 5.80 10.54 7.87
CA GLN A 55 4.71 10.99 7.01
C GLN A 55 3.77 9.84 6.62
N ALA A 56 4.31 8.68 6.26
CA ALA A 56 3.50 7.50 5.96
C ALA A 56 2.65 7.06 7.16
N ALA A 57 3.23 7.04 8.37
CA ALA A 57 2.53 6.74 9.61
C ALA A 57 1.36 7.71 9.85
N ASN A 58 1.62 9.02 9.79
CA ASN A 58 0.59 10.06 9.95
C ASN A 58 -0.56 9.92 8.92
N LEU A 59 -0.26 9.48 7.70
CA LEU A 59 -1.27 9.25 6.67
C LEU A 59 -2.13 8.02 6.99
N LEU A 60 -1.51 6.93 7.47
CA LEU A 60 -2.23 5.74 7.91
C LEU A 60 -3.12 6.04 9.12
N GLU A 61 -2.61 6.79 10.09
CA GLU A 61 -3.34 7.24 11.29
C GLU A 61 -4.50 8.17 10.96
N SER A 62 -4.36 9.01 9.93
CA SER A 62 -5.45 9.86 9.43
C SER A 62 -6.44 9.14 8.50
N GLY A 63 -6.43 7.80 8.49
CA GLY A 63 -7.39 6.97 7.77
C GLY A 63 -7.23 7.03 6.25
N LYS A 64 -6.03 7.33 5.75
CA LYS A 64 -5.69 7.30 4.32
C LYS A 64 -5.22 5.91 3.89
N VAL A 65 -5.31 5.68 2.58
CA VAL A 65 -4.74 4.51 1.91
C VAL A 65 -3.48 4.98 1.18
N ILE A 66 -2.37 4.28 1.41
CA ILE A 66 -1.07 4.56 0.79
C ILE A 66 -0.64 3.37 -0.07
N ALA A 67 0.11 3.65 -1.14
CA ALA A 67 0.87 2.65 -1.87
C ALA A 67 2.30 2.60 -1.34
N LEU A 68 2.76 1.42 -0.93
CA LEU A 68 4.11 1.16 -0.46
C LEU A 68 4.90 0.29 -1.44
N PRO A 69 6.20 0.53 -1.63
CA PRO A 69 7.03 -0.35 -2.43
C PRO A 69 7.19 -1.71 -1.75
N THR A 70 7.22 -2.79 -2.54
CA THR A 70 7.69 -4.11 -2.12
C THR A 70 8.64 -4.64 -3.20
N ASP A 71 9.26 -5.78 -2.95
CA ASP A 71 10.23 -6.41 -3.87
C ASP A 71 9.64 -6.69 -5.25
N THR A 72 8.33 -6.96 -5.34
CA THR A 72 7.67 -7.39 -6.58
C THR A 72 6.77 -6.32 -7.18
N VAL A 73 5.81 -5.82 -6.40
CA VAL A 73 4.81 -4.85 -6.84
C VAL A 73 4.44 -3.90 -5.71
N TYR A 74 3.83 -2.76 -6.02
CA TYR A 74 3.33 -1.87 -4.99
C TYR A 74 2.17 -2.51 -4.22
N GLY A 75 2.27 -2.49 -2.90
CA GLY A 75 1.18 -2.86 -2.00
C GLY A 75 0.32 -1.64 -1.67
N LEU A 76 -1.01 -1.80 -1.65
CA LEU A 76 -1.90 -0.80 -1.05
C LEU A 76 -2.20 -1.18 0.39
N ALA A 77 -1.95 -0.25 1.31
CA ALA A 77 -2.13 -0.42 2.75
C ALA A 77 -2.95 0.71 3.38
N CYS A 78 -3.58 0.38 4.49
CA CYS A 78 -4.27 1.28 5.40
C CYS A 78 -4.09 0.77 6.83
N SER A 79 -4.49 1.56 7.82
CA SER A 79 -4.57 1.06 9.20
C SER A 79 -5.57 -0.10 9.29
N ALA A 80 -5.16 -1.21 9.93
CA ALA A 80 -6.03 -2.35 10.20
C ALA A 80 -7.04 -2.10 11.34
N ASN A 81 -6.83 -1.04 12.12
CA ASN A 81 -7.74 -0.61 13.20
C ASN A 81 -8.82 0.37 12.71
N ASP A 82 -8.75 0.83 11.45
CA ASP A 82 -9.71 1.79 10.89
C ASP A 82 -10.62 1.10 9.86
N GLN A 83 -11.85 0.79 10.28
CA GLN A 83 -12.85 0.15 9.42
C GLN A 83 -13.20 0.99 8.19
N ALA A 84 -13.20 2.32 8.28
CA ALA A 84 -13.48 3.19 7.16
C ALA A 84 -12.32 3.18 6.15
N ALA A 85 -11.08 3.13 6.63
CA ALA A 85 -9.91 2.98 5.76
C ALA A 85 -9.86 1.61 5.09
N ILE A 86 -10.23 0.53 5.79
CA ILE A 86 -10.37 -0.82 5.21
C ILE A 86 -11.42 -0.82 4.10
N LYS A 87 -12.59 -0.22 4.33
CA LYS A 87 -13.64 -0.10 3.29
C LYS A 87 -13.13 0.65 2.06
N LYS A 88 -12.43 1.78 2.23
CA LYS A 88 -11.79 2.51 1.13
C LYS A 88 -10.76 1.64 0.40
N LEU A 89 -9.96 0.85 1.12
CA LEU A 89 -8.99 -0.06 0.52
C LEU A 89 -9.67 -1.10 -0.38
N TYR A 90 -10.78 -1.70 0.06
CA TYR A 90 -11.57 -2.63 -0.74
C TYR A 90 -12.19 -1.97 -1.97
N GLU A 91 -12.74 -0.75 -1.81
CA GLU A 91 -13.28 0.04 -2.92
C GLU A 91 -12.22 0.36 -3.97
N ILE A 92 -11.03 0.82 -3.55
CA ILE A 92 -9.90 1.13 -4.45
C ILE A 92 -9.42 -0.14 -5.18
N LYS A 93 -9.31 -1.26 -4.46
CA LYS A 93 -8.93 -2.55 -5.07
C LYS A 93 -10.03 -3.13 -5.97
N GLY A 94 -11.26 -2.62 -5.87
CA GLY A 94 -12.43 -3.21 -6.52
C GLY A 94 -12.64 -4.68 -6.12
N ARG A 95 -12.30 -5.01 -4.87
CA ARG A 95 -12.31 -6.38 -4.33
C ARG A 95 -13.57 -6.58 -3.49
N ASN A 96 -14.23 -7.73 -3.64
CA ASN A 96 -15.32 -8.10 -2.76
C ASN A 96 -14.79 -8.23 -1.31
N CYS A 97 -15.52 -7.68 -0.33
CA CYS A 97 -15.18 -7.75 1.09
C CYS A 97 -15.09 -9.18 1.64
N THR A 98 -15.66 -10.17 0.96
CA THR A 98 -15.51 -11.59 1.33
C THR A 98 -14.13 -12.17 1.03
N LYS A 99 -13.33 -11.51 0.16
CA LYS A 99 -11.98 -11.96 -0.17
C LYS A 99 -10.97 -11.33 0.79
N PRO A 100 -10.32 -12.10 1.67
CA PRO A 100 -9.46 -11.55 2.71
C PRO A 100 -8.31 -10.72 2.15
N VAL A 101 -7.83 -9.77 2.94
CA VAL A 101 -6.60 -9.00 2.70
C VAL A 101 -5.58 -9.35 3.79
N ALA A 102 -4.30 -9.29 3.46
CA ALA A 102 -3.25 -9.53 4.44
C ALA A 102 -3.21 -8.44 5.51
N ILE A 103 -2.87 -8.82 6.74
CA ILE A 103 -2.51 -7.92 7.83
C ILE A 103 -1.00 -8.04 8.02
N CYS A 104 -0.30 -6.91 7.97
CA CYS A 104 1.13 -6.85 8.24
C CYS A 104 1.32 -6.45 9.71
N VAL A 105 2.12 -7.22 10.44
CA VAL A 105 2.45 -6.99 11.85
C VAL A 105 3.96 -6.78 12.01
N PRO A 106 4.41 -6.00 13.01
CA PRO A 106 5.83 -5.69 13.16
C PRO A 106 6.63 -6.86 13.73
N GLU A 107 6.03 -7.67 14.62
CA GLU A 107 6.68 -8.85 15.18
C GLU A 107 5.75 -10.09 15.14
N VAL A 108 6.36 -11.28 15.18
CA VAL A 108 5.63 -12.56 15.20
C VAL A 108 4.60 -12.62 16.34
N LYS A 109 4.94 -12.09 17.51
CA LYS A 109 4.05 -12.10 18.69
C LYS A 109 2.73 -11.37 18.45
N ASP A 110 2.72 -10.37 17.57
CA ASP A 110 1.54 -9.54 17.29
C ASP A 110 0.51 -10.26 16.41
N VAL A 111 0.87 -11.38 15.77
CA VAL A 111 -0.08 -12.23 15.03
C VAL A 111 -1.23 -12.65 15.93
N LEU A 112 -0.95 -12.94 17.20
CA LEU A 112 -1.94 -13.39 18.19
C LEU A 112 -2.96 -12.32 18.56
N TYR A 113 -2.65 -11.04 18.34
CA TYR A 113 -3.62 -9.95 18.51
C TYR A 113 -4.68 -9.95 17.40
N TRP A 114 -4.29 -10.37 16.19
CA TRP A 114 -5.13 -10.30 14.99
C TRP A 114 -5.82 -11.62 14.64
N GLY A 115 -5.37 -12.75 15.17
CA GLY A 115 -5.94 -14.05 14.87
C GLY A 115 -5.49 -15.16 15.81
N ARG A 116 -6.14 -16.32 15.68
CA ARG A 116 -5.78 -17.52 16.45
C ARG A 116 -4.68 -18.29 15.72
N ALA A 117 -3.49 -18.29 16.30
CA ALA A 117 -2.32 -19.03 15.84
C ALA A 117 -1.64 -19.81 16.99
N ASP A 118 -2.38 -20.05 18.07
CA ASP A 118 -1.97 -20.80 19.26
C ASP A 118 -1.54 -22.25 18.99
N HIS A 119 -2.08 -22.83 17.92
CA HIS A 119 -1.71 -24.17 17.43
C HIS A 119 -0.38 -24.21 16.66
N ILE A 120 0.19 -23.05 16.31
CA ILE A 120 1.45 -22.96 15.58
C ILE A 120 2.58 -22.76 16.59
N PRO A 121 3.61 -23.62 16.63
CA PRO A 121 4.75 -23.41 17.50
C PRO A 121 5.40 -22.05 17.18
N MET A 122 5.59 -21.20 18.19
CA MET A 122 6.19 -19.88 17.97
C MET A 122 7.56 -20.01 17.27
N GLY A 123 8.39 -20.97 17.70
CA GLY A 123 9.71 -21.21 17.12
C GLY A 123 9.68 -21.40 15.60
N LEU A 124 8.64 -22.05 15.06
CA LEU A 124 8.47 -22.23 13.62
C LEU A 124 8.24 -20.88 12.91
N LEU A 125 7.46 -19.99 13.51
CA LEU A 125 7.21 -18.67 12.93
C LEU A 125 8.46 -17.77 13.02
N GLN A 126 9.30 -17.95 14.04
CA GLN A 126 10.59 -17.25 14.13
C GLN A 126 11.62 -17.78 13.12
N GLU A 127 11.65 -19.08 12.85
CA GLU A 127 12.60 -19.68 11.89
C GLU A 127 12.32 -19.31 10.42
N LEU A 128 11.12 -18.85 10.11
CA LEU A 128 10.69 -18.49 8.75
C LEU A 128 10.94 -17.01 8.38
N LEU A 129 11.47 -16.20 9.31
CA LEU A 129 11.78 -14.77 9.12
C LEU A 129 13.29 -14.52 9.12
#